data_AF-A0A954UZR4-F1
#
_entry.id   AF-A0A954UZR4-F1
#
_cell.length_a   1.000
_cell.length_b   1.000
_cell.length_c   1.000
_cell.angle_alpha   90.00
_cell.angle_beta   90.00
_cell.angle_gamma   90.00
#
_symmetry.space_group_name_H-M   'P 1'
#
loop_
_entity.id
_entity.type
_entity.pdbx_description
1 polymer ?
#
loop_
_entity_poly.entity_id
_entity_poly.type
_entity_poly.pdbx_seq_one_letter_code
_entity_poly.pdbx_strand_id
1 'polypeptide(L)'
;MVTDSNKLSALFARWKDEHRQIDARVAELCQWIHSQGKIVTPPFLRAAQKLGELRDQLETHFVVEEELGRLLADARGGMTAEIDSVRQQHDREHTILLERLGRLIHSLGTAEPEFDSWDAATNEFELFVDKLEQHEEREAESVGWLSVNAACNDQRNIDG
;
A
#
# COMPACT_ATOMS: atom_id res chain seq x y z
N MET A 1 23.78 14.69 -11.76
CA MET A 1 22.44 15.29 -11.60
C MET A 1 21.41 14.81 -12.63
N VAL A 2 21.77 14.44 -13.86
CA VAL A 2 20.79 13.91 -14.87
C VAL A 2 20.26 12.50 -14.54
N THR A 3 21.03 11.69 -13.79
CA THR A 3 20.68 10.30 -13.43
C THR A 3 19.55 10.17 -12.42
N ASP A 4 19.44 11.09 -11.46
CA ASP A 4 18.47 10.98 -10.36
C ASP A 4 17.06 11.39 -10.81
N SER A 5 16.96 12.32 -11.74
CA SER A 5 15.68 12.76 -12.33
C SER A 5 15.01 11.64 -13.15
N ASN A 6 15.78 10.95 -14.01
CA ASN A 6 15.26 9.81 -14.78
C ASN A 6 14.84 8.63 -13.88
N LYS A 7 15.62 8.37 -12.81
CA LYS A 7 15.28 7.34 -11.82
C LYS A 7 14.00 7.68 -11.08
N LEU A 8 13.85 8.94 -10.65
CA LEU A 8 12.65 9.42 -9.95
C LEU A 8 11.40 9.31 -10.84
N SER A 9 11.47 9.74 -12.11
CA SER A 9 10.35 9.61 -13.04
C SER A 9 9.94 8.16 -13.31
N ALA A 10 10.91 7.25 -13.47
CA ALA A 10 10.64 5.83 -13.64
C ALA A 10 9.99 5.22 -12.38
N LEU A 11 10.48 5.59 -11.20
CA LEU A 11 9.93 5.11 -9.93
C LEU A 11 8.50 5.63 -9.69
N PHE A 12 8.24 6.89 -10.01
CA PHE A 12 6.87 7.45 -9.98
C PHE A 12 5.92 6.72 -10.94
N ALA A 13 6.37 6.40 -12.15
CA ALA A 13 5.54 5.66 -13.10
C ALA A 13 5.23 4.25 -12.59
N ARG A 14 6.23 3.59 -11.99
CA ARG A 14 6.08 2.28 -11.34
C ARG A 14 5.11 2.35 -10.17
N TRP A 15 5.28 3.29 -9.25
CA TRP A 15 4.40 3.49 -8.10
C TRP A 15 2.93 3.67 -8.51
N LYS A 16 2.65 4.52 -9.51
CA LYS A 16 1.29 4.70 -10.06
C LYS A 16 0.70 3.43 -10.66
N ASP A 17 1.53 2.61 -11.29
CA ASP A 17 1.09 1.36 -11.88
C ASP A 17 0.81 0.31 -10.80
N GLU A 18 1.67 0.22 -9.79
CA GLU A 18 1.48 -0.65 -8.62
C GLU A 18 0.20 -0.31 -7.84
N HIS A 19 -0.10 0.97 -7.60
CA HIS A 19 -1.39 1.41 -7.02
C HIS A 19 -2.59 0.85 -7.78
N ARG A 20 -2.61 1.02 -9.11
CA ARG A 20 -3.71 0.49 -9.93
C ARG A 20 -3.80 -1.03 -9.88
N GLN A 21 -2.66 -1.72 -9.81
CA GLN A 21 -2.62 -3.17 -9.71
C GLN A 21 -3.17 -3.64 -8.35
N ILE A 22 -2.82 -2.95 -7.27
CA ILE A 22 -3.33 -3.21 -5.92
C ILE A 22 -4.84 -2.97 -5.89
N ASP A 23 -5.33 -1.84 -6.37
CA ASP A 23 -6.76 -1.53 -6.46
C ASP A 23 -7.54 -2.61 -7.22
N ALA A 24 -7.04 -2.98 -8.40
CA ALA A 24 -7.64 -4.03 -9.21
C ALA A 24 -7.66 -5.37 -8.46
N ARG A 25 -6.57 -5.71 -7.78
CA ARG A 25 -6.46 -6.95 -7.02
C ARG A 25 -7.40 -6.98 -5.82
N VAL A 26 -7.50 -5.88 -5.09
CA VAL A 26 -8.43 -5.75 -3.96
C VAL A 26 -9.86 -5.90 -4.45
N ALA A 27 -10.24 -5.22 -5.53
CA ALA A 27 -11.57 -5.35 -6.13
C ALA A 27 -11.89 -6.79 -6.56
N GLU A 28 -10.94 -7.48 -7.21
CA GLU A 28 -11.07 -8.90 -7.57
C GLU A 28 -11.26 -9.79 -6.34
N LEU A 29 -10.53 -9.51 -5.25
CA LEU A 29 -10.64 -10.27 -4.00
C LEU A 29 -11.98 -10.04 -3.31
N CYS A 30 -12.47 -8.80 -3.24
CA CYS A 30 -13.81 -8.48 -2.73
C CYS A 30 -14.86 -9.25 -3.52
N GLN A 31 -14.86 -9.12 -4.85
CA GLN A 31 -15.81 -9.84 -5.71
C GLN A 31 -15.74 -11.35 -5.51
N TRP A 32 -14.52 -11.91 -5.42
CA TRP A 32 -14.33 -13.32 -5.18
C TRP A 32 -14.90 -13.72 -3.81
N ILE A 33 -14.54 -13.05 -2.72
CA ILE A 33 -15.00 -13.37 -1.35
C ILE A 33 -16.53 -13.34 -1.26
N HIS A 34 -17.17 -12.30 -1.79
CA HIS A 34 -18.63 -12.19 -1.80
C HIS A 34 -19.31 -13.29 -2.63
N SER A 35 -18.67 -13.74 -3.72
CA SER A 35 -19.20 -14.85 -4.52
C SER A 35 -19.19 -16.20 -3.77
N GLN A 36 -18.36 -16.34 -2.72
CA GLN A 36 -18.21 -17.60 -1.99
C GLN A 36 -19.27 -17.81 -0.90
N GLY A 37 -20.03 -16.79 -0.48
CA GLY A 37 -21.02 -16.89 0.61
C GLY A 37 -22.20 -17.84 0.35
N LYS A 38 -22.27 -18.46 -0.83
CA LYS A 38 -23.29 -19.46 -1.22
C LYS A 38 -22.78 -20.90 -1.16
N ILE A 39 -21.52 -21.13 -0.77
CA ILE A 39 -20.88 -22.45 -0.78
C ILE A 39 -21.07 -23.13 0.58
N VAL A 40 -21.39 -24.42 0.56
CA VAL A 40 -21.64 -25.24 1.77
C VAL A 40 -20.42 -25.34 2.68
N THR A 41 -19.22 -25.29 2.12
CA THR A 41 -17.95 -25.27 2.84
C THR A 41 -17.25 -23.94 2.61
N PRO A 42 -17.05 -23.13 3.67
CA PRO A 42 -16.32 -21.88 3.57
C PRO A 42 -14.89 -22.07 3.02
N PRO A 43 -14.43 -21.25 2.07
CA PRO A 43 -13.13 -21.45 1.42
C PRO A 43 -11.97 -20.78 2.17
N PHE A 44 -11.89 -20.94 3.50
CA PHE A 44 -10.93 -20.26 4.36
C PHE A 44 -9.47 -20.42 3.91
N LEU A 45 -9.01 -21.66 3.65
CA LEU A 45 -7.64 -21.91 3.20
C LEU A 45 -7.31 -21.23 1.88
N ARG A 46 -8.27 -21.19 0.95
CA ARG A 46 -8.08 -20.53 -0.35
C ARG A 46 -8.07 -19.01 -0.20
N ALA A 47 -8.85 -18.48 0.74
CA ALA A 47 -8.81 -17.07 1.11
C ALA A 47 -7.45 -16.70 1.70
N ALA A 48 -6.92 -17.50 2.62
CA ALA A 48 -5.58 -17.31 3.18
C ALA A 48 -4.49 -17.25 2.10
N GLN A 49 -4.52 -18.16 1.12
CA GLN A 49 -3.59 -18.17 -0.02
C GLN A 49 -3.69 -16.87 -0.84
N LYS A 50 -4.91 -16.49 -1.23
CA LYS A 50 -5.17 -15.30 -2.02
C LYS A 50 -4.76 -14.00 -1.33
N LEU A 51 -4.95 -13.93 -0.01
CA LEU A 51 -4.52 -12.82 0.82
C LEU A 51 -3.01 -12.82 1.03
N GLY A 52 -2.37 -13.99 1.07
CA GLY A 52 -0.91 -14.12 1.03
C GLY A 52 -0.31 -13.48 -0.21
N GLU A 53 -0.90 -13.75 -1.39
CA GLU A 53 -0.49 -13.11 -2.65
C GLU A 53 -0.62 -11.57 -2.59
N LEU A 54 -1.69 -11.05 -1.98
CA LEU A 54 -1.86 -9.60 -1.77
C LEU A 54 -0.80 -9.04 -0.80
N ARG A 55 -0.50 -9.77 0.28
CA ARG A 55 0.51 -9.35 1.26
C ARG A 55 1.89 -9.20 0.61
N ASP A 56 2.30 -10.16 -0.21
CA ASP A 56 3.59 -10.12 -0.90
C ASP A 56 3.68 -8.94 -1.89
N GLN A 57 2.55 -8.60 -2.53
CA GLN A 57 2.44 -7.42 -3.40
C GLN A 57 2.58 -6.12 -2.60
N LEU A 58 1.87 -5.99 -1.48
CA LEU A 58 1.95 -4.82 -0.59
C LEU A 58 3.35 -4.63 -0.01
N GLU A 59 4.00 -5.72 0.41
CA GLU A 59 5.38 -5.68 0.92
C GLU A 59 6.36 -5.15 -0.15
N THR A 60 6.19 -5.58 -1.41
CA THR A 60 6.98 -5.06 -2.53
C THR A 60 6.68 -3.59 -2.81
N HIS A 61 5.41 -3.20 -2.72
CA HIS A 61 4.95 -1.85 -2.98
C HIS A 61 5.49 -0.85 -1.94
N PHE A 62 5.39 -1.17 -0.65
CA PHE A 62 5.89 -0.30 0.42
C PHE A 62 7.40 -0.03 0.31
N VAL A 63 8.18 -1.02 -0.14
CA VAL A 63 9.62 -0.81 -0.44
C VAL A 63 9.83 0.23 -1.56
N VAL A 64 8.95 0.28 -2.57
CA VAL A 64 8.99 1.28 -3.64
C VAL A 64 8.68 2.66 -3.09
N GLU A 65 7.71 2.77 -2.20
CA GLU A 65 7.31 4.01 -1.55
C GLU A 65 8.40 4.57 -0.65
N GLU A 66 9.04 3.72 0.15
CA GLU A 66 10.21 4.09 0.95
C GLU A 66 11.35 4.64 0.06
N GLU A 67 11.63 3.97 -1.07
CA GLU A 67 12.65 4.45 -2.01
C GLU A 67 12.25 5.80 -2.64
N LEU A 68 10.97 5.94 -3.00
CA LEU A 68 10.43 7.17 -3.59
C LEU A 68 10.50 8.34 -2.60
N GLY A 69 10.09 8.12 -1.35
CA GLY A 69 10.17 9.10 -0.27
C GLY A 69 11.61 9.56 -0.01
N ARG A 70 12.57 8.64 -0.02
CA ARG A 70 14.00 8.97 0.12
C ARG A 70 14.52 9.82 -1.04
N LEU A 71 14.23 9.43 -2.29
CA LEU A 71 14.68 10.19 -3.47
C LEU A 71 14.05 11.58 -3.53
N LEU A 72 12.79 11.73 -3.11
CA LEU A 72 12.12 13.02 -3.00
C LEU A 72 12.73 13.92 -1.92
N ALA A 73 13.12 13.35 -0.77
CA ALA A 73 13.81 14.09 0.27
C ALA A 73 15.20 14.58 -0.20
N ASP A 74 15.96 13.71 -0.87
CA ASP A 74 17.28 14.05 -1.41
C ASP A 74 17.18 15.16 -2.48
N ALA A 75 16.20 15.07 -3.39
CA ALA A 75 15.96 16.08 -4.42
C ALA A 75 15.60 17.46 -3.84
N ARG A 76 15.13 17.53 -2.58
CA ARG A 76 14.77 18.78 -1.89
C ARG A 76 15.90 19.38 -1.05
N GLY A 77 17.11 18.82 -1.13
CA GLY A 77 18.25 19.27 -0.34
C GLY A 77 18.37 18.58 1.02
N GLY A 78 17.71 17.43 1.20
CA GLY A 78 17.86 16.55 2.34
C GLY A 78 16.64 16.46 3.25
N MET A 79 16.75 15.59 4.25
CA MET A 79 15.70 15.28 5.20
C MET A 79 15.52 16.41 6.22
N THR A 80 14.31 17.00 6.29
CA THR A 80 13.92 17.86 7.43
C THR A 80 13.24 17.03 8.51
N ALA A 81 13.12 17.56 9.73
CA ALA A 81 12.45 16.87 10.83
C ALA A 81 10.97 16.58 10.51
N GLU A 82 10.31 17.47 9.77
CA GLU A 82 8.92 17.30 9.33
C GLU A 82 8.81 16.16 8.29
N ILE A 83 9.70 16.10 7.30
CA ILE A 83 9.72 15.03 6.30
C ILE A 83 10.02 13.68 6.97
N ASP A 84 10.96 13.66 7.92
CA ASP A 84 11.31 12.44 8.66
C ASP A 84 10.14 11.96 9.53
N SER A 85 9.42 12.88 10.18
CA SER A 85 8.24 12.55 10.97
C SER A 85 7.11 11.96 10.12
N VAL A 86 6.87 12.50 8.91
CA VAL A 86 5.86 11.97 7.98
C VAL A 86 6.27 10.58 7.49
N ARG A 87 7.54 10.39 7.10
CA ARG A 87 8.04 9.08 6.68
C ARG A 87 7.91 8.03 7.78
N GLN A 88 8.36 8.34 9.00
CA GLN A 88 8.22 7.42 10.13
C GLN A 88 6.76 7.05 10.42
N GLN A 89 5.81 7.94 10.13
CA GLN A 89 4.40 7.62 10.26
C GLN A 89 3.94 6.65 9.17
N HIS A 90 4.34 6.84 7.91
CA HIS A 90 4.05 5.89 6.83
C HIS A 90 4.66 4.51 7.10
N ASP A 91 5.93 4.43 7.48
CA ASP A 91 6.60 3.14 7.77
C ASP A 91 5.87 2.36 8.89
N ARG A 92 5.35 3.07 9.90
CA ARG A 92 4.52 2.46 10.96
C ARG A 92 3.18 1.98 10.43
N GLU A 93 2.53 2.74 9.55
CA GLU A 93 1.27 2.34 8.93
C GLU A 93 1.44 1.10 8.05
N HIS A 94 2.50 1.04 7.23
CA HIS A 94 2.90 -0.14 6.46
C HIS A 94 3.04 -1.37 7.34
N THR A 95 3.78 -1.24 8.45
CA THR A 95 3.96 -2.32 9.43
C THR A 95 2.62 -2.80 9.99
N ILE A 96 1.75 -1.87 10.41
CA ILE A 96 0.44 -2.19 10.98
C ILE A 96 -0.46 -2.91 9.97
N LEU A 97 -0.45 -2.46 8.70
CA LEU A 97 -1.23 -3.08 7.62
C LEU A 97 -0.75 -4.51 7.34
N LEU A 98 0.56 -4.72 7.18
CA LEU A 98 1.13 -6.05 6.93
C LEU A 98 0.90 -7.00 8.09
N GLU A 99 1.03 -6.54 9.33
CA GLU A 99 0.72 -7.35 10.51
C GLU A 99 -0.75 -7.72 10.59
N ARG A 100 -1.66 -6.78 10.29
CA ARG A 100 -3.09 -7.05 10.30
C ARG A 100 -3.46 -8.09 9.24
N LEU A 101 -2.96 -7.92 8.03
CA LEU A 101 -3.18 -8.88 6.95
C LEU A 101 -2.55 -10.24 7.28
N GLY A 102 -1.35 -10.25 7.88
CA GLY A 102 -0.68 -11.47 8.34
C GLY A 102 -1.48 -12.24 9.39
N ARG A 103 -2.08 -11.53 10.37
CA ARG A 103 -2.99 -12.14 11.36
C ARG A 103 -4.23 -12.74 10.69
N LEU A 104 -4.85 -12.00 9.76
CA LEU A 104 -6.02 -12.49 9.02
C LEU A 104 -5.67 -13.75 8.20
N ILE A 105 -4.55 -13.75 7.48
CA ILE A 105 -4.06 -14.93 6.74
C ILE A 105 -3.86 -16.11 7.69
N HIS A 106 -3.25 -15.87 8.86
CA HIS A 106 -3.02 -16.92 9.84
C HIS A 106 -4.34 -17.53 10.33
N SER A 107 -5.28 -16.70 10.80
CA SER A 107 -6.59 -17.15 11.32
C SER A 107 -7.45 -17.86 10.27
N LEU A 108 -7.26 -17.55 8.97
CA LEU A 108 -7.92 -18.26 7.86
C LEU A 108 -7.21 -19.57 7.46
N GLY A 109 -5.89 -19.63 7.69
CA GLY A 109 -5.01 -20.72 7.28
C GLY A 109 -4.93 -21.88 8.26
N THR A 110 -5.52 -21.75 9.46
CA THR A 110 -5.53 -22.82 10.45
C THR A 110 -6.51 -23.95 10.06
N ALA A 111 -6.27 -25.15 10.60
CA ALA A 111 -7.15 -26.31 10.37
C ALA A 111 -8.58 -26.08 10.92
N GLU A 112 -8.67 -25.32 12.01
CA GLU A 112 -9.91 -24.78 12.58
C GLU A 112 -9.77 -23.25 12.59
N PRO A 113 -10.35 -22.55 11.60
CA PRO A 113 -10.30 -21.09 11.53
C PRO A 113 -10.89 -20.44 12.77
N GLU A 114 -10.28 -19.35 13.24
CA GLU A 114 -10.72 -18.61 14.43
C GLU A 114 -12.01 -17.80 14.19
N PHE A 115 -12.71 -18.05 13.09
CA PHE A 115 -13.92 -17.36 12.68
C PHE A 115 -15.14 -18.23 12.91
N ASP A 116 -16.15 -17.67 13.59
CA ASP A 116 -17.45 -18.32 13.81
C ASP A 116 -18.21 -18.58 12.49
N SER A 117 -17.91 -17.82 11.44
CA SER A 117 -18.56 -17.93 10.13
C SER A 117 -17.71 -17.32 9.00
N TRP A 118 -18.07 -17.65 7.75
CA TRP A 118 -17.51 -16.99 6.57
C TRP A 118 -17.81 -15.48 6.54
N ASP A 119 -18.97 -15.07 7.04
CA ASP A 119 -19.35 -13.65 7.10
C ASP A 119 -18.46 -12.89 8.10
N ALA A 120 -18.10 -13.50 9.23
CA ALA A 120 -17.17 -12.92 10.19
C ALA A 120 -15.77 -12.71 9.57
N ALA A 121 -15.27 -13.70 8.83
CA ALA A 121 -14.01 -13.56 8.09
C ALA A 121 -14.08 -12.49 6.99
N THR A 122 -15.21 -12.41 6.29
CA THR A 122 -15.44 -11.39 5.26
C THR A 122 -15.42 -10.00 5.85
N ASN A 123 -16.07 -9.79 7.00
CA ASN A 123 -16.06 -8.51 7.70
C ASN A 123 -14.64 -8.08 8.11
N GLU A 124 -13.81 -8.99 8.64
CA GLU A 124 -12.43 -8.65 8.98
C GLU A 124 -11.58 -8.29 7.74
N PHE A 125 -11.83 -8.96 6.62
CA PHE A 125 -11.21 -8.60 5.34
C PHE A 125 -11.67 -7.21 4.86
N GLU A 126 -12.96 -6.91 4.89
CA GLU A 126 -13.49 -5.60 4.49
C GLU A 126 -12.92 -4.48 5.37
N LEU A 127 -12.85 -4.69 6.69
CA LEU A 127 -12.22 -3.72 7.58
C LEU A 127 -10.72 -3.54 7.32
N PHE A 128 -10.04 -4.54 6.78
CA PHE A 128 -8.66 -4.40 6.30
C PHE A 128 -8.61 -3.58 5.02
N VAL A 129 -9.49 -3.87 4.05
CA VAL A 129 -9.61 -3.10 2.79
C VAL A 129 -9.87 -1.63 3.07
N ASP A 130 -10.85 -1.31 3.92
CA ASP A 130 -11.15 0.08 4.33
C ASP A 130 -9.91 0.80 4.89
N LYS A 131 -9.02 0.08 5.56
CA LYS A 131 -7.79 0.65 6.14
C LYS A 131 -6.69 0.82 5.11
N LEU A 132 -6.59 -0.11 4.16
CA LEU A 132 -5.68 0.02 3.03
C LEU A 132 -6.11 1.22 2.16
N GLU A 133 -7.38 1.32 1.77
CA GLU A 133 -7.88 2.45 0.98
C GLU A 133 -7.64 3.80 1.66
N GLN A 134 -7.92 3.91 2.97
CA GLN A 134 -7.61 5.12 3.75
C GLN A 134 -6.13 5.47 3.77
N HIS A 135 -5.24 4.48 3.71
CA HIS A 135 -3.80 4.69 3.64
C HIS A 135 -3.43 5.21 2.25
N GLU A 136 -3.81 4.50 1.19
CA GLU A 136 -3.54 4.87 -0.21
C GLU A 136 -4.04 6.30 -0.55
N GLU A 137 -5.22 6.69 -0.06
CA GLU A 137 -5.75 8.05 -0.22
C GLU A 137 -4.84 9.12 0.39
N ARG A 138 -4.33 8.89 1.61
CA ARG A 138 -3.41 9.82 2.29
C ARG A 138 -2.07 9.89 1.60
N GLU A 139 -1.60 8.77 1.05
CA GLU A 139 -0.35 8.73 0.31
C GLU A 139 -0.45 9.49 -1.00
N ALA A 140 -1.55 9.33 -1.74
CA ALA A 140 -1.83 10.11 -2.94
C ALA A 140 -1.86 11.63 -2.65
N GLU A 141 -2.46 12.04 -1.52
CA GLU A 141 -2.45 13.44 -1.07
C GLU A 141 -1.04 13.93 -0.70
N SER A 142 -0.28 13.11 0.04
CA SER A 142 1.07 13.45 0.52
C SER A 142 2.09 13.50 -0.61
N VAL A 143 2.04 12.56 -1.54
CA VAL A 143 2.84 12.54 -2.77
C VAL A 143 2.41 13.66 -3.72
N GLY A 144 1.12 14.01 -3.75
CA GLY A 144 0.61 15.20 -4.43
C GLY A 144 1.26 16.48 -3.92
N TRP A 145 1.36 16.64 -2.59
CA TRP A 145 2.04 17.78 -1.99
C TRP A 145 3.57 17.77 -2.22
N LEU A 146 4.17 16.57 -2.27
CA LEU A 146 5.60 16.40 -2.56
C LEU A 146 5.95 16.64 -4.05
N SER A 147 5.03 16.40 -4.97
CA SER A 147 5.22 16.61 -6.42
C SER A 147 4.93 18.04 -6.87
N VAL A 148 3.87 18.70 -6.35
CA VAL A 148 3.50 20.09 -6.72
C VAL A 148 4.58 21.09 -6.29
N ASN A 149 5.19 20.90 -5.12
CA ASN A 149 6.23 21.81 -4.62
C ASN A 149 7.62 21.56 -5.22
N ALA A 150 7.87 20.39 -5.82
CA ALA A 150 9.12 20.12 -6.54
C ALA A 150 9.20 20.88 -7.87
N ALA A 151 8.08 20.95 -8.62
CA ALA A 151 7.99 21.72 -9.86
C ALA A 151 8.17 23.24 -9.65
N CYS A 152 7.73 23.77 -8.50
CA CYS A 152 7.90 25.19 -8.14
C CYS A 152 9.32 25.57 -7.69
N ASN A 153 10.20 24.60 -7.40
CA ASN A 153 11.57 24.88 -6.97
C ASN A 153 12.58 24.82 -8.12
N ASP A 154 12.26 24.09 -9.20
CA ASP A 154 13.10 24.01 -10.41
C ASP A 154 13.04 25.31 -11.24
N GLN A 155 11.95 26.09 -11.12
CA GLN A 155 11.78 27.36 -11.84
C GLN A 155 12.50 28.56 -11.19
N ARG A 156 13.07 28.42 -9.99
CA ARG A 156 13.73 29.52 -9.26
C ARG A 156 15.25 29.59 -9.43
N ASN A 157 15.84 28.71 -10.23
CA ASN A 157 17.30 28.65 -10.49
C ASN A 157 17.72 29.05 -11.92
N ILE A 158 16.84 29.69 -12.71
CA ILE A 158 17.16 30.11 -14.10
C ILE A 158 17.38 31.63 -14.23
N ASP A 159 17.14 32.43 -13.18
CA ASP A 159 17.38 33.89 -13.22
C ASP A 159 18.47 34.33 -12.20
N GLY A 160 19.67 33.77 -12.37
CA GLY A 160 20.90 34.22 -11.70
C GLY A 160 21.90 34.80 -12.69
#